data_AF-A0A3Q1EZ78-F1
#
_entry.id   AF-A0A3Q1EZ78-F1
#
_cell.length_a   1.000
_cell.length_b   1.000
_cell.length_c   1.000
_cell.angle_alpha   90.00
_cell.angle_beta   90.00
_cell.angle_gamma   90.00
#
_symmetry.space_group_name_H-M   'P 1'
#
loop_
_entity.id
_entity.type
_entity.pdbx_description
1 polymer ?
#
loop_
_entity_poly.entity_id
_entity_poly.type
_entity_poly.pdbx_seq_one_letter_code
_entity_poly.pdbx_strand_id
1 'polypeptide(L)'
;GTGQAQILIMKNRRNTAADLQAEIIVLRSESEKVSKITINRRLKERGLKGRIVTRKPLLKFANIQKCLKFAWEHQHWAVNDWKKLIWTDKSKFEFSG
;
A
#
# COMPACT_ATOMS: atom_id res chain seq x y z
N GLY A 1 -9.05 14.79 21.09
CA GLY A 1 -9.57 15.01 19.72
C GLY A 1 -8.74 14.31 18.66
N THR A 2 -7.46 14.63 18.55
CA THR A 2 -6.65 14.39 17.33
C THR A 2 -5.70 13.18 17.38
N GLY A 3 -5.33 12.68 18.58
CA GLY A 3 -4.47 11.50 18.72
C GLY A 3 -5.13 10.19 18.27
N GLN A 4 -6.44 10.05 18.51
CA GLN A 4 -7.19 8.82 18.21
C GLN A 4 -7.30 8.56 16.70
N ALA A 5 -7.54 9.59 15.89
CA ALA A 5 -7.61 9.46 14.42
C ALA A 5 -6.26 9.03 13.80
N GLN A 6 -5.13 9.47 14.38
CA GLN A 6 -3.81 9.08 13.89
C GLN A 6 -3.50 7.62 14.22
N ILE A 7 -3.79 7.17 15.44
CA ILE A 7 -3.64 5.77 15.86
C ILE A 7 -4.47 4.86 14.94
N LEU A 8 -5.67 5.29 14.57
CA LEU A 8 -6.56 4.50 13.74
C LEU A 8 -6.08 4.35 12.28
N ILE A 9 -5.53 5.40 11.67
CA ILE A 9 -4.91 5.29 10.34
C ILE A 9 -3.67 4.40 10.39
N MET A 10 -2.90 4.47 11.48
CA MET A 10 -1.72 3.62 11.66
C MET A 10 -2.10 2.14 11.83
N LYS A 11 -3.25 1.83 12.45
CA LYS A 11 -3.80 0.46 12.54
C LYS A 11 -4.19 -0.11 11.18
N ASN A 12 -4.87 0.69 10.34
CA ASN A 12 -5.18 0.29 8.97
C ASN A 12 -5.07 1.48 8.01
N ARG A 13 -3.97 1.50 7.25
CA ARG A 13 -3.68 2.53 6.25
C ARG A 13 -4.71 2.65 5.12
N ARG A 14 -5.68 1.74 5.04
CA ARG A 14 -6.77 1.76 4.05
C ARG A 14 -8.04 2.44 4.56
N ASN A 15 -8.09 2.84 5.82
CA ASN A 15 -9.26 3.48 6.39
C ASN A 15 -9.58 4.78 5.66
N THR A 16 -10.82 4.92 5.24
CA THR A 16 -11.35 6.12 4.62
C THR A 16 -11.77 7.14 5.67
N ALA A 17 -11.97 8.40 5.27
CA ALA A 17 -12.49 9.43 6.16
C ALA A 17 -13.87 9.06 6.76
N ALA A 18 -14.66 8.20 6.10
CA ALA A 18 -15.93 7.70 6.62
C ALA A 18 -15.72 6.64 7.71
N ASP A 19 -14.78 5.71 7.52
CA ASP A 19 -14.42 4.70 8.54
C ASP A 19 -13.90 5.40 9.81
N LEU A 20 -13.04 6.41 9.63
CA LEU A 20 -12.55 7.23 10.74
C LEU A 20 -13.69 7.99 11.43
N GLN A 21 -14.67 8.49 10.67
CA GLN A 21 -15.82 9.20 11.23
C GLN A 21 -16.68 8.27 12.08
N ALA A 22 -17.00 7.08 11.57
CA ALA A 22 -17.79 6.08 12.29
C ALA A 22 -17.11 5.67 13.60
N GLU A 23 -15.79 5.42 13.58
CA GLU A 23 -15.07 5.04 14.80
C GLU A 23 -14.96 6.20 15.81
N ILE A 24 -14.75 7.43 15.35
CA ILE A 24 -14.74 8.60 16.24
C ILE A 24 -16.10 8.80 16.92
N ILE A 25 -17.21 8.52 16.21
CA ILE A 25 -18.56 8.57 16.78
C ILE A 25 -18.74 7.48 17.85
N VAL A 26 -18.25 6.26 17.62
CA VAL A 26 -18.32 5.19 18.64
C VAL A 26 -17.51 5.53 19.89
N LEU A 27 -16.38 6.22 19.73
CA LEU A 27 -15.46 6.56 20.83
C LEU A 27 -15.84 7.86 21.58
N ARG A 28 -16.86 8.61 21.14
CA ARG A 28 -17.25 9.90 21.72
C ARG A 28 -18.75 9.98 21.97
N SER A 29 -19.17 10.79 22.94
CA SER A 29 -20.57 11.09 23.22
C SER A 29 -21.25 11.74 22.00
N GLU A 30 -22.56 11.50 21.81
CA GLU A 30 -23.37 12.00 20.67
C GLU A 30 -23.32 13.53 20.44
N SER A 31 -22.86 14.30 21.44
CA SER A 31 -22.74 15.76 21.38
C SER A 31 -21.55 16.25 20.53
N GLU A 32 -20.58 15.41 20.16
CA GLU A 32 -19.42 15.77 19.35
C GLU A 32 -19.41 15.06 17.99
N LYS A 33 -20.40 15.37 17.13
CA LYS A 33 -20.40 14.88 15.75
C LYS A 33 -19.29 15.56 14.94
N VAL A 34 -18.22 14.84 14.66
CA VAL A 34 -17.11 15.34 13.82
C VAL A 34 -17.45 15.13 12.34
N SER A 35 -17.32 16.18 11.52
CA SER A 35 -17.53 16.09 10.08
C SER A 35 -16.32 15.49 9.34
N LYS A 36 -16.56 14.86 8.19
CA LYS A 36 -15.50 14.35 7.29
C LYS A 36 -14.52 15.46 6.87
N ILE A 37 -15.00 16.70 6.72
CA ILE A 37 -14.18 17.87 6.39
C ILE A 37 -13.16 18.14 7.49
N THR A 38 -13.62 18.15 8.75
CA THR A 38 -12.75 18.33 9.91
C THR A 38 -11.72 17.21 9.99
N ILE A 39 -12.11 15.96 9.78
CA ILE A 39 -11.19 14.82 9.73
C ILE A 39 -10.12 15.04 8.66
N ASN A 40 -10.53 15.27 7.41
CA ASN A 40 -9.60 15.49 6.29
C ASN A 40 -8.63 16.65 6.53
N ARG A 41 -9.11 17.76 7.11
CA ARG A 41 -8.27 18.91 7.46
C ARG A 41 -7.20 18.52 8.48
N ARG A 42 -7.59 17.84 9.56
CA ARG A 42 -6.65 17.39 10.60
C ARG A 42 -5.64 16.37 10.06
N LEU A 43 -6.04 15.50 9.14
CA LEU A 43 -5.12 14.58 8.48
C LEU A 43 -4.06 15.31 7.65
N LYS A 44 -4.49 16.31 6.85
CA LYS A 44 -3.58 17.15 6.07
C LYS A 44 -2.63 17.96 6.94
N GLU A 45 -3.10 18.56 8.03
CA GLU A 45 -2.27 19.29 9.01
C GLU A 45 -1.14 18.40 9.57
N ARG A 46 -1.37 17.08 9.65
CA ARG A 46 -0.38 16.09 10.10
C ARG A 46 0.41 15.43 8.96
N GLY A 47 0.28 15.91 7.73
CA GLY A 47 0.99 15.37 6.56
C GLY A 47 0.42 14.05 6.01
N LEU A 48 -0.73 13.59 6.53
CA LEU A 48 -1.38 12.36 6.06
C LEU A 48 -2.23 12.66 4.82
N LYS A 49 -1.89 12.02 3.70
CA LYS A 49 -2.57 12.16 2.41
C LYS A 49 -3.22 10.85 1.99
N GLY A 50 -4.33 10.94 1.26
CA GLY A 50 -4.94 9.78 0.62
C GLY A 50 -3.99 9.14 -0.39
N ARG A 51 -4.06 7.81 -0.53
CA ARG A 51 -3.24 7.05 -1.49
C ARG A 51 -4.12 6.12 -2.31
N ILE A 52 -3.85 6.05 -3.62
CA ILE A 52 -4.46 5.06 -4.50
C ILE A 52 -3.69 3.75 -4.38
N VAL A 53 -4.39 2.64 -4.17
CA VAL A 53 -3.78 1.31 -4.14
C VAL A 53 -3.47 0.88 -5.56
N THR A 54 -2.19 0.69 -5.89
CA THR A 54 -1.79 0.05 -7.14
C THR A 54 -2.15 -1.43 -7.09
N ARG A 55 -2.91 -1.92 -8.09
CA ARG A 55 -3.17 -3.36 -8.25
C ARG A 55 -1.84 -4.04 -8.61
N LYS A 56 -1.35 -4.90 -7.72
CA LYS A 56 -0.22 -5.79 -7.99
C LYS A 56 -0.77 -7.21 -8.09
N PRO A 57 -0.24 -8.08 -8.97
CA PRO A 57 -0.54 -9.49 -8.89
C PRO A 57 -0.21 -9.98 -7.47
N LEU A 58 -1.12 -10.76 -6.88
CA LEU A 58 -0.90 -11.34 -5.58
C LEU A 58 0.27 -12.32 -5.69
N LEU A 59 1.41 -11.95 -5.13
CA LEU A 59 2.56 -12.83 -5.06
C LEU A 59 2.24 -13.96 -4.09
N LYS A 60 2.16 -15.19 -4.59
CA LYS A 60 2.10 -16.38 -3.74
C LYS A 60 3.36 -16.42 -2.86
N PHE A 61 3.24 -16.88 -1.62
CA PHE A 61 4.38 -17.00 -0.69
C PHE A 61 5.56 -17.75 -1.33
N ALA A 62 5.28 -18.83 -2.06
CA ALA A 62 6.29 -19.59 -2.80
C ALA A 62 7.06 -18.74 -3.83
N ASN A 63 6.39 -17.82 -4.54
CA ASN A 63 7.05 -16.94 -5.50
C ASN A 63 7.94 -15.92 -4.79
N ILE A 64 7.49 -15.38 -3.65
CA ILE A 64 8.31 -14.47 -2.83
C ILE A 64 9.59 -15.17 -2.38
N GLN A 65 9.49 -16.40 -1.85
CA GLN A 65 10.65 -17.17 -1.43
C GLN A 65 11.62 -17.47 -2.58
N LYS A 66 11.10 -17.84 -3.75
CA LYS A 66 11.93 -18.07 -4.95
C LYS A 66 12.64 -16.80 -5.40
N CYS A 67 11.96 -15.66 -5.45
CA CYS A 67 12.56 -14.39 -5.82
C CYS A 67 13.62 -13.94 -4.81
N LEU A 68 13.38 -14.11 -3.51
CA LEU A 68 14.35 -13.79 -2.46
C LEU A 68 15.60 -14.67 -2.55
N LYS A 69 15.42 -15.98 -2.69
CA LYS A 69 16.51 -16.93 -2.87
C LYS A 69 17.35 -16.58 -4.10
N PHE A 70 16.71 -16.33 -5.24
CA PHE A 70 17.39 -15.91 -6.45
C PHE A 70 18.21 -14.63 -6.25
N ALA A 71 17.61 -13.61 -5.62
CA ALA A 71 18.30 -12.35 -5.35
C ALA A 71 19.52 -12.52 -4.44
N TRP A 72 19.43 -13.39 -3.42
CA TRP A 72 20.55 -13.69 -2.53
C TRP A 72 21.66 -14.45 -3.23
N GLU A 73 21.33 -15.50 -3.99
CA GLU A 73 22.29 -16.30 -4.75
C GLU A 73 23.06 -15.48 -5.78
N HIS A 74 22.44 -14.43 -6.33
CA HIS A 74 22.99 -13.61 -7.41
C HIS A 74 23.39 -12.20 -6.93
N GLN A 75 23.40 -11.93 -5.61
CA GLN A 75 23.67 -10.60 -5.05
C GLN A 75 25.04 -10.05 -5.45
N HIS A 76 26.03 -10.93 -5.63
CA HIS A 76 27.41 -10.55 -5.94
C HIS A 76 27.79 -10.77 -7.41
N TRP A 77 26.81 -11.08 -8.27
CA TRP A 77 27.08 -11.28 -9.69
C TRP A 77 27.57 -10.00 -10.36
N ALA A 78 28.67 -10.10 -11.10
CA ALA A 78 29.17 -9.01 -11.91
C ALA A 78 28.40 -8.93 -13.23
N VAL A 79 28.54 -7.80 -13.94
CA VAL A 79 27.93 -7.60 -15.26
C VAL A 79 28.26 -8.73 -16.24
N ASN A 80 29.48 -9.28 -16.18
CA ASN A 80 29.89 -10.37 -17.05
C ASN A 80 29.20 -11.70 -16.73
N ASP A 81 28.71 -11.91 -15.50
CA ASP A 81 27.94 -13.10 -15.15
C ASP A 81 26.51 -12.99 -15.69
N TRP A 82 25.91 -11.80 -15.59
CA TRP A 82 24.60 -11.52 -16.21
C TRP A 82 24.63 -11.68 -17.74
N LYS A 83 25.73 -11.31 -18.40
CA LYS A 83 25.90 -11.46 -19.86
C LYS A 83 25.91 -12.91 -20.34
N LYS A 84 26.22 -13.87 -19.47
CA LYS A 84 26.21 -15.30 -19.83
C LYS A 84 24.80 -15.87 -19.87
N LEU A 85 23.81 -15.17 -19.30
CA LEU A 85 22.42 -15.61 -19.29
C LEU A 85 21.69 -15.20 -20.56
N ILE A 86 21.01 -16.16 -21.18
CA ILE A 86 20.07 -15.92 -22.27
C ILE A 86 18.66 -15.93 -21.66
N TRP A 87 18.00 -14.79 -21.71
CA TRP A 87 16.63 -14.63 -21.21
C TRP A 87 15.62 -14.96 -22.32
N THR A 88 14.57 -15.71 -21.98
CA THR A 88 13.44 -15.94 -22.88
C THR A 88 12.15 -15.59 -22.15
N ASP A 89 11.25 -14.89 -22.85
CA ASP A 89 9.91 -14.59 -22.36
C ASP A 89 8.91 -14.71 -23.52
N LYS A 90 7.65 -15.00 -23.20
CA LYS A 90 6.56 -15.04 -24.17
C LYS A 90 5.56 -13.95 -23.84
N SER A 91 5.47 -12.96 -24.72
CA SER A 91 4.43 -11.93 -24.66
C SER A 91 3.34 -12.20 -25.69
N LYS A 92 2.07 -11.96 -25.30
CA LYS A 92 0.93 -12.02 -26.21
C LYS A 92 0.75 -10.65 -26.84
N PHE A 93 0.75 -10.59 -28.17
CA PHE A 93 0.41 -9.40 -28.93
C PHE A 93 -0.96 -9.61 -29.55
N GLU A 94 -1.88 -8.68 -29.31
CA GLU A 94 -3.19 -8.67 -29.94
C GLU A 94 -3.21 -7.48 -30.91
N PHE A 95 -3.55 -7.75 -32.16
CA PHE A 95 -3.73 -6.71 -33.17
C PHE A 95 -5.18 -6.24 -33.09
N SER A 96 -5.37 -5.01 -32.63
CA SER A 96 -6.68 -4.34 -32.69
C SER A 96 -6.78 -3.61 -34.02
N GLY A 97 -7.49 -4.23 -34.98
CA GLY A 97 -7.97 -3.60 -36.21
C GLY A 97 -9.46 -3.34 -36.14
#